data_AF-S8DYI2-F1
#
_entry.id   AF-S8DYI2-F1
#
_cell.length_a   1.000
_cell.length_b   1.000
_cell.length_c   1.000
_cell.angle_alpha   90.00
_cell.angle_beta   90.00
_cell.angle_gamma   90.00
#
_symmetry.space_group_name_H-M   'P 1'
#
loop_
_entity.id
_entity.type
_entity.pdbx_description
1 polymer ?
#
loop_
_entity_poly.entity_id
_entity_poly.type
_entity_poly.pdbx_seq_one_letter_code
_entity_poly.pdbx_strand_id
1 'polypeptide(L)'
;EEVRSVGRSLLQQKTSCSVDFEHMNYTVITSQCKGPNYSPERCCAPLKQLLCPVKDQVNDLNSNCAETFFSYANIYGKYPPGLFASLCKEGEQGLDCSHVEAPPPA
;
A
#
# COMPACT_ATOMS: atom_id res chain seq x y z
N GLU A 1 43.21 -23.31 6.97
CA GLU A 1 42.05 -22.56 7.49
C GLU A 1 41.02 -22.47 6.37
N GLU A 2 39.81 -23.02 6.60
CA GLU A 2 38.68 -23.02 5.66
C GLU A 2 37.98 -21.65 5.75
N VAL A 3 38.10 -20.81 4.74
CA VAL A 3 37.27 -19.59 4.62
C VAL A 3 36.09 -19.91 3.71
N ARG A 4 35.01 -20.42 4.30
CA ARG A 4 33.71 -20.49 3.63
C ARG A 4 33.08 -19.10 3.61
N SER A 5 33.35 -18.34 2.56
CA SER A 5 32.51 -17.19 2.23
C SER A 5 31.26 -17.68 1.49
N VAL A 6 30.19 -17.95 2.23
CA VAL A 6 28.83 -18.07 1.66
C VAL A 6 28.05 -16.85 2.13
N GLY A 7 28.31 -15.73 1.46
CA GLY A 7 27.56 -14.49 1.62
C GLY A 7 26.76 -14.16 0.36
N ARG A 8 26.11 -15.14 -0.28
CA ARG A 8 25.09 -14.86 -1.29
C ARG A 8 23.80 -14.53 -0.56
N SER A 9 23.58 -13.27 -0.21
CA SER A 9 22.21 -12.81 0.07
C SER A 9 21.45 -13.00 -1.23
N LEU A 10 20.58 -14.01 -1.30
CA LEU A 10 19.70 -14.17 -2.44
C LEU A 10 18.85 -12.91 -2.51
N LEU A 11 18.93 -12.18 -3.63
CA LEU A 11 17.81 -11.36 -4.08
C LEU A 11 16.65 -12.35 -4.19
N GLN A 12 15.85 -12.50 -3.14
CA GLN A 12 14.68 -13.36 -3.19
C GLN A 12 13.79 -12.74 -4.26
N GLN A 13 13.73 -13.42 -5.40
CA GLN A 13 12.92 -12.96 -6.51
C GLN A 13 11.46 -13.07 -6.07
N LYS A 14 10.85 -11.92 -5.78
CA LYS A 14 9.44 -11.84 -5.45
C LYS A 14 8.61 -12.35 -6.63
N THR A 15 7.54 -13.07 -6.32
CA THR A 15 6.57 -13.46 -7.35
C THR A 15 5.80 -12.24 -7.82
N SER A 16 5.37 -12.25 -9.08
CA SER A 16 4.49 -11.21 -9.61
C SER A 16 3.13 -11.24 -8.90
N CYS A 17 2.59 -10.06 -8.61
CA CYS A 17 1.26 -9.91 -8.06
C CYS A 17 0.20 -10.41 -9.05
N SER A 18 -0.72 -11.22 -8.57
CA SER A 18 -1.84 -11.74 -9.37
C SER A 18 -3.06 -10.81 -9.38
N VAL A 19 -3.05 -9.76 -8.55
CA VAL A 19 -4.15 -8.79 -8.48
C VAL A 19 -3.96 -7.70 -9.53
N ASP A 20 -5.02 -7.42 -10.27
CA ASP A 20 -5.05 -6.33 -11.25
C ASP A 20 -5.23 -4.97 -10.54
N PHE A 21 -4.13 -4.45 -10.01
CA PHE A 21 -4.12 -3.13 -9.38
C PHE A 21 -4.18 -1.98 -10.38
N GLU A 22 -3.97 -2.21 -11.67
CA GLU A 22 -4.06 -1.17 -12.70
C GLU A 22 -5.50 -0.66 -12.83
N HIS A 23 -6.46 -1.57 -12.84
CA HIS A 23 -7.88 -1.27 -13.10
C HIS A 23 -8.73 -1.07 -11.83
N MET A 24 -8.10 -0.88 -10.65
CA MET A 24 -8.83 -0.53 -9.43
C MET A 24 -9.45 0.87 -9.49
N ASN A 25 -10.53 1.08 -8.73
CA ASN A 25 -11.18 2.39 -8.62
C ASN A 25 -10.41 3.33 -7.66
N TYR A 26 -9.35 3.98 -8.17
CA TYR A 26 -8.58 4.97 -7.42
C TYR A 26 -9.32 6.28 -7.11
N THR A 27 -10.54 6.49 -7.64
CA THR A 27 -11.36 7.66 -7.28
C THR A 27 -11.65 7.72 -5.79
N VAL A 28 -11.76 6.56 -5.13
CA VAL A 28 -12.00 6.45 -3.68
C VAL A 28 -10.98 7.29 -2.89
N ILE A 29 -9.69 7.16 -3.20
CA ILE A 29 -8.63 7.90 -2.51
C ILE A 29 -8.36 9.26 -3.15
N THR A 30 -8.36 9.36 -4.48
CA THR A 30 -7.96 10.59 -5.20
C THR A 30 -8.99 11.71 -5.13
N SER A 31 -10.27 11.39 -4.88
CA SER A 31 -11.30 12.41 -4.68
C SER A 31 -11.16 13.16 -3.34
N GLN A 32 -10.54 12.52 -2.33
CA GLN A 32 -10.48 12.99 -0.94
C GLN A 32 -9.07 13.39 -0.51
N CYS A 33 -8.09 12.51 -0.74
CA CYS A 33 -6.69 12.73 -0.39
C CYS A 33 -6.01 13.59 -1.45
N LYS A 34 -5.97 14.91 -1.25
CA LYS A 34 -5.48 15.90 -2.20
C LYS A 34 -4.35 16.74 -1.61
N GLY A 35 -3.34 17.00 -2.46
CA GLY A 35 -2.26 17.92 -2.13
C GLY A 35 -2.67 19.39 -2.31
N PRO A 36 -1.82 20.34 -1.87
CA PRO A 36 -0.53 20.10 -1.20
C PRO A 36 -0.66 19.73 0.28
N ASN A 37 -1.82 19.99 0.90
CA ASN A 37 -2.04 19.79 2.33
C ASN A 37 -2.73 18.44 2.58
N TYR A 38 -1.95 17.36 2.50
CA TYR A 38 -2.42 16.02 2.86
C TYR A 38 -2.67 15.93 4.37
N SER A 39 -3.80 15.37 4.79
CA SER A 39 -4.14 15.15 6.20
C SER A 39 -4.53 13.70 6.46
N PRO A 40 -4.26 13.15 7.66
CA PRO A 40 -4.64 11.77 7.98
C PRO A 40 -6.13 11.50 7.82
N GLU A 41 -6.97 12.46 8.26
CA GLU A 41 -8.44 12.39 8.17
C GLU A 41 -8.93 12.14 6.73
N ARG A 42 -8.33 12.80 5.74
CA ARG A 42 -8.74 12.70 4.34
C ARG A 42 -8.06 11.58 3.57
N CYS A 43 -6.94 11.07 4.07
CA CYS A 43 -6.10 10.13 3.33
C CYS A 43 -6.16 8.71 3.87
N CYS A 44 -6.25 8.52 5.19
CA CYS A 44 -6.08 7.19 5.79
C CYS A 44 -7.34 6.33 5.69
N ALA A 45 -8.53 6.90 5.91
CA ALA A 45 -9.77 6.14 5.75
C ALA A 45 -10.00 5.69 4.29
N PRO A 46 -9.85 6.55 3.26
CA PRO A 46 -9.98 6.12 1.86
C PRO A 46 -8.87 5.16 1.41
N LEU A 47 -7.65 5.30 1.96
CA LEU A 47 -6.58 4.32 1.73
C LEU A 47 -6.97 2.94 2.26
N LYS A 48 -7.55 2.86 3.47
CA LYS A 48 -8.04 1.60 4.06
C LYS A 48 -9.15 0.97 3.23
N GLN A 49 -10.04 1.77 2.63
CA GLN A 49 -11.07 1.26 1.71
C GLN A 49 -10.49 0.56 0.47
N LEU A 50 -9.31 0.99 0.00
CA LEU A 50 -8.61 0.31 -1.11
C LEU A 50 -7.75 -0.86 -0.64
N LEU A 51 -7.01 -0.70 0.48
CA LEU A 51 -6.05 -1.69 0.98
C LEU A 51 -6.72 -2.90 1.63
N CYS A 52 -7.74 -2.67 2.46
CA CYS A 52 -8.28 -3.73 3.31
C CYS A 52 -8.93 -4.90 2.54
N PRO A 53 -9.61 -4.69 1.40
CA PRO A 53 -10.08 -5.80 0.55
C PRO A 53 -8.96 -6.67 -0.03
N VAL A 54 -7.74 -6.13 -0.13
CA VAL A 54 -6.56 -6.79 -0.74
C VAL A 54 -5.40 -6.95 0.25
N LYS A 55 -5.69 -6.89 1.55
CA LYS A 55 -4.67 -6.83 2.62
C LYS A 55 -3.77 -8.05 2.63
N ASP A 56 -4.31 -9.23 2.34
CA ASP A 56 -3.56 -10.48 2.40
C ASP A 56 -2.53 -10.54 1.26
N GLN A 57 -2.89 -10.02 0.09
CA GLN A 57 -1.98 -9.94 -1.07
C GLN A 57 -0.92 -8.86 -0.86
N VAL A 58 -1.32 -7.68 -0.36
CA VAL A 58 -0.38 -6.59 -0.06
C VAL A 58 0.59 -6.96 1.07
N ASN A 59 0.15 -7.74 2.06
CA ASN A 59 0.98 -8.19 3.17
C ASN A 59 1.80 -9.46 2.85
N ASP A 60 1.67 -10.06 1.65
CA ASP A 60 2.51 -11.18 1.25
C ASP A 60 3.92 -10.71 0.88
N LEU A 61 4.85 -10.92 1.81
CA LEU A 61 6.25 -10.56 1.67
C LEU A 61 6.98 -11.34 0.55
N ASN A 62 6.41 -12.42 0.03
CA ASN A 62 6.98 -13.20 -1.07
C ASN A 62 6.57 -12.65 -2.45
N SER A 63 5.62 -11.71 -2.52
CA SER A 63 5.14 -11.11 -3.74
C SER A 63 5.56 -9.64 -3.86
N ASN A 64 5.48 -9.08 -5.07
CA ASN A 64 5.63 -7.65 -5.31
C ASN A 64 4.30 -6.87 -5.20
N CYS A 65 3.23 -7.46 -4.64
CA CYS A 65 1.91 -6.82 -4.60
C CYS A 65 1.91 -5.46 -3.89
N ALA A 66 2.63 -5.30 -2.77
CA ALA A 66 2.73 -4.01 -2.10
C ALA A 66 3.35 -2.92 -2.99
N GLU A 67 4.44 -3.26 -3.69
CA GLU A 67 5.14 -2.36 -4.60
C GLU A 67 4.25 -1.97 -5.78
N THR A 68 3.55 -2.96 -6.37
CA THR A 68 2.61 -2.74 -7.47
C THR A 68 1.44 -1.86 -7.04
N PHE A 69 0.80 -2.14 -5.90
CA PHE A 69 -0.32 -1.36 -5.37
C PHE A 69 0.08 0.11 -5.17
N PHE A 70 1.15 0.35 -4.41
CA PHE A 70 1.58 1.72 -4.11
C PHE A 70 2.09 2.44 -5.36
N SER A 71 2.67 1.73 -6.34
CA SER A 71 3.04 2.32 -7.63
C SER A 71 1.83 2.92 -8.34
N TYR A 72 0.76 2.15 -8.56
CA TYR A 72 -0.44 2.65 -9.21
C TYR A 72 -1.15 3.71 -8.38
N ALA A 73 -1.28 3.54 -7.06
CA ALA A 73 -1.86 4.55 -6.18
C ALA A 73 -1.12 5.90 -6.31
N ASN A 74 0.22 5.87 -6.31
CA ASN A 74 1.05 7.06 -6.45
C ASN A 74 0.95 7.68 -7.85
N ILE A 75 0.88 6.87 -8.92
CA ILE A 75 0.74 7.35 -10.30
C ILE A 75 -0.62 8.04 -10.49
N TYR A 76 -1.72 7.38 -10.14
CA TYR A 76 -3.06 7.93 -10.33
C TYR A 76 -3.35 9.14 -9.43
N GLY A 77 -2.89 9.10 -8.18
CA GLY A 77 -3.08 10.20 -7.23
C GLY A 77 -2.01 11.27 -7.24
N LYS A 78 -0.93 11.08 -8.01
CA LYS A 78 0.28 11.93 -7.99
C LYS A 78 0.84 12.12 -6.59
N TYR A 79 0.83 11.05 -5.78
CA TYR A 79 1.28 11.09 -4.40
C TYR A 79 2.80 11.03 -4.29
N PRO A 80 3.42 11.81 -3.38
CA PRO A 80 4.84 11.70 -3.13
C PRO A 80 5.18 10.34 -2.50
N PRO A 81 6.37 9.77 -2.80
CA PRO A 81 6.82 8.54 -2.17
C PRO A 81 6.80 8.64 -0.64
N GLY A 82 6.29 7.60 0.02
CA GLY A 82 6.24 7.53 1.47
C GLY A 82 5.14 8.37 2.13
N LEU A 83 4.27 9.05 1.37
CA LEU A 83 3.15 9.83 1.93
C LEU A 83 2.35 9.00 2.93
N PHE A 84 1.81 7.87 2.49
CA PHE A 84 0.93 7.05 3.31
C PHE A 84 1.63 6.44 4.52
N ALA A 85 2.88 5.98 4.36
CA ALA A 85 3.66 5.44 5.46
C ALA A 85 3.99 6.49 6.54
N SER A 86 4.13 7.76 6.15
CA SER A 86 4.36 8.86 7.09
C SER A 86 3.06 9.35 7.75
N LEU A 87 1.97 9.36 7.00
CA LEU A 87 0.69 9.98 7.38
C LEU A 87 -0.27 9.04 8.12
N CYS A 88 -0.28 7.76 7.76
CA CYS A 88 -1.25 6.77 8.23
C CYS A 88 -0.58 5.75 9.15
N LYS A 89 -0.60 6.02 10.45
CA LYS A 89 -0.04 5.16 11.50
C LYS A 89 -1.09 4.98 12.59
N GLU A 90 -1.53 3.75 12.80
CA GLU A 90 -2.57 3.42 13.81
C GLU A 90 -1.99 2.60 14.99
N GLY A 91 -0.83 1.94 14.81
CA GLY A 91 -0.14 1.21 15.88
C GLY A 91 1.03 0.37 15.36
N GLU A 92 1.57 -0.51 16.22
CA GLU A 92 2.71 -1.38 15.88
C GLU A 92 2.37 -2.42 14.80
N GLN A 93 1.10 -2.76 14.65
CA GLN A 93 0.61 -3.72 13.66
C GLN A 93 0.28 -3.10 12.29
N GLY A 94 0.51 -1.79 12.11
CA GLY A 94 0.21 -1.08 10.88
C GLY A 94 -1.22 -0.53 10.86
N LEU A 95 -1.92 -0.70 9.73
CA LEU A 95 -3.29 -0.24 9.53
C LEU A 95 -4.28 -1.33 9.94
N ASP A 96 -5.25 -1.00 10.80
CA ASP A 96 -6.26 -1.94 11.27
C ASP A 96 -7.42 -2.05 10.28
N CYS A 97 -7.54 -3.20 9.63
CA CYS A 97 -8.63 -3.49 8.69
C CYS A 97 -9.88 -4.12 9.34
N SER A 98 -9.97 -4.17 10.68
CA SER A 98 -11.14 -4.73 11.39
C SER A 98 -12.38 -3.87 11.23
N HIS A 99 -12.19 -2.55 11.11
CA HIS A 99 -13.26 -1.58 10.87
C HIS A 99 -12.89 -0.66 9.71
N VAL A 100 -13.51 -0.91 8.56
CA VAL A 100 -13.40 -0.06 7.37
C VAL A 100 -14.78 0.56 7.13
N GLU A 101 -14.89 1.86 7.40
CA GLU A 101 -16.10 2.59 7.07
C GLU A 101 -16.34 2.51 5.56
N ALA A 102 -17.54 2.13 5.13
CA ALA A 102 -17.90 2.15 3.72
C ALA A 102 -17.83 3.61 3.21
N PRO A 103 -17.44 3.84 1.94
CA PRO A 103 -17.50 5.18 1.38
C PRO A 103 -18.94 5.72 1.50
N PRO A 104 -19.10 7.02 1.86
CA PRO A 104 -20.43 7.61 1.92
C PRO A 104 -21.09 7.47 0.53
N PRO A 105 -22.41 7.19 0.47
CA PRO A 105 -23.14 7.15 -0.79
C PRO A 105 -23.00 8.52 -1.47
N ALA A 106 -22.66 8.49 -2.76
CA ALA A 106 -22.44 9.66 -3.62
C ALA A 106 -23.70 10.50 -3.80
#